data_AF-A0A2E9VM08-F1
#
_entry.id   AF-A0A2E9VM08-F1
#
_cell.length_a   1.000
_cell.length_b   1.000
_cell.length_c   1.000
_cell.angle_alpha   90.00
_cell.angle_beta   90.00
_cell.angle_gamma   90.00
#
_symmetry.space_group_name_H-M   'P 1'
#
loop_
_entity.id
_entity.type
_entity.pdbx_description
1 polymer ?
#
loop_
_entity_poly.entity_id
_entity_poly.type
_entity_poly.pdbx_seq_one_letter_code
_entity_poly.pdbx_strand_id
1 'polypeptide(L)'
;MFGFGTMNNQTEGRFLQNVTPDDKGTGVFALPDVESSEIDAVKVIRVKNLTYKECILRGLFTMSFKWVPDSHLESEGYLSEKTCGEKTFLWQLYSLFKLR
;
A
#
# COMPACT_ATOMS: atom_id res chain seq x y z
N MET A 1 -11.98 2.32 -23.72
CA MET A 1 -12.09 3.53 -22.86
C MET A 1 -11.44 3.17 -21.53
N PHE A 2 -10.16 3.49 -21.35
CA PHE A 2 -9.45 3.20 -20.10
C PHE A 2 -9.94 4.19 -19.05
N GLY A 3 -10.88 3.76 -18.22
CA GLY A 3 -11.30 4.55 -17.06
C GLY A 3 -10.09 4.78 -16.18
N PHE A 4 -9.80 6.03 -15.83
CA PHE A 4 -8.87 6.38 -14.77
C PHE A 4 -9.29 5.58 -13.53
N GLY A 5 -8.52 4.56 -13.20
CA GLY A 5 -8.77 3.74 -12.02
C GLY A 5 -8.83 4.66 -10.81
N THR A 6 -9.93 4.59 -10.07
CA THR A 6 -10.02 5.20 -8.75
C THR A 6 -8.76 4.83 -7.97
N MET A 7 -7.99 5.83 -7.52
CA MET A 7 -6.80 5.62 -6.70
C MET A 7 -7.10 4.60 -5.61
N ASN A 8 -6.45 3.45 -5.65
CA ASN A 8 -6.69 2.37 -4.71
C ASN A 8 -5.85 2.58 -3.43
N ASN A 9 -6.15 3.68 -2.75
CA ASN A 9 -5.53 4.06 -1.49
C ASN A 9 -6.16 3.26 -0.34
N GLN A 10 -5.37 2.36 0.22
CA GLN A 10 -5.70 1.47 1.33
C GLN A 10 -5.15 1.99 2.67
N THR A 11 -4.81 3.29 2.75
CA THR A 11 -4.39 3.92 4.01
C THR A 11 -5.55 3.91 4.99
N GLU A 12 -5.33 3.36 6.18
CA GLU A 12 -6.37 3.25 7.19
C GLU A 12 -6.69 4.63 7.78
N GLY A 13 -7.98 4.93 8.02
CA GLY A 13 -8.40 6.23 8.54
C GLY A 13 -7.74 6.59 9.87
N ARG A 14 -7.45 5.60 10.73
CA ARG A 14 -6.72 5.81 12.00
C ARG A 14 -5.30 6.34 11.80
N PHE A 15 -4.63 5.97 10.71
CA PHE A 15 -3.29 6.47 10.37
C PHE A 15 -3.29 7.94 9.95
N LEU A 16 -4.48 8.48 9.65
CA LEU A 16 -4.67 9.89 9.29
C LEU A 16 -5.16 10.71 10.48
N GLN A 17 -5.39 10.11 11.65
CA GLN A 17 -5.76 10.82 12.86
C GLN A 17 -4.52 11.42 13.50
N ASN A 18 -4.57 12.72 13.80
CA ASN A 18 -3.50 13.44 14.48
C ASN A 18 -2.13 13.43 13.77
N VAL A 19 -2.12 13.23 12.44
CA VAL A 19 -0.90 13.41 11.63
C VAL A 19 -0.86 14.78 10.98
N THR A 20 0.32 15.36 10.90
CA THR A 20 0.58 16.60 10.17
C THR A 20 1.01 16.32 8.73
N PRO A 21 0.85 17.28 7.78
CA PRO A 21 1.30 17.08 6.39
C PRO A 21 2.80 16.77 6.24
N ASP A 22 3.61 17.17 7.22
CA ASP A 22 5.06 17.00 7.21
C ASP A 22 5.49 15.68 7.90
N ASP A 23 4.56 14.98 8.55
CA ASP A 23 4.85 13.72 9.22
C ASP A 23 5.34 12.68 8.20
N LYS A 24 6.36 11.93 8.64
CA LYS A 24 6.99 10.88 7.86
C LYS A 24 6.42 9.52 8.21
N GLY A 25 6.46 8.66 7.22
CA GLY A 25 5.95 7.31 7.29
C GLY A 25 6.56 6.43 6.21
N THR A 26 6.07 5.20 6.16
CA THR A 26 6.39 4.23 5.13
C THR A 26 5.22 4.08 4.16
N GLY A 27 5.48 4.32 2.87
CA GLY A 27 4.59 3.95 1.79
C GLY A 27 4.77 2.48 1.42
N VAL A 28 3.68 1.75 1.27
CA VAL A 28 3.64 0.36 0.78
C VAL A 28 2.87 0.36 -0.53
N PHE A 29 3.47 -0.16 -1.58
CA PHE A 29 2.97 -0.10 -2.95
C PHE A 29 2.90 -1.51 -3.55
N ALA A 30 1.77 -1.86 -4.17
CA ALA A 30 1.65 -3.07 -4.98
C ALA A 30 1.76 -2.72 -6.47
N LEU A 31 2.68 -3.41 -7.14
CA LEU A 31 2.96 -3.26 -8.56
C LEU A 31 2.80 -4.62 -9.25
N PRO A 32 2.39 -4.66 -10.52
CA PRO A 32 2.44 -5.90 -11.29
C PRO A 32 3.87 -6.41 -11.36
N ASP A 33 4.08 -7.70 -11.14
CA ASP A 33 5.37 -8.35 -11.31
C ASP A 33 5.51 -8.93 -12.72
N VAL A 34 6.20 -8.19 -13.59
CA VAL A 34 6.43 -8.58 -14.99
C VAL A 34 7.51 -9.63 -15.15
N GLU A 35 8.28 -9.92 -14.10
CA GLU A 35 9.33 -10.95 -14.12
C GLU A 35 8.77 -12.32 -13.75
N SER A 36 7.61 -12.37 -13.10
CA SER A 36 6.93 -13.60 -12.71
C SER A 36 6.14 -14.21 -13.87
N SER A 37 6.14 -15.54 -13.95
CA SER A 37 5.27 -16.31 -14.85
C SER A 37 3.89 -16.60 -14.28
N GLU A 38 3.63 -16.22 -13.02
CA GLU A 38 2.33 -16.42 -12.36
C GLU A 38 1.31 -15.38 -12.81
N ILE A 39 0.06 -15.81 -13.01
CA ILE A 39 -1.06 -14.92 -13.31
C ILE A 39 -1.33 -14.04 -12.08
N ASP A 40 -1.55 -12.74 -12.29
CA ASP A 40 -1.78 -11.74 -11.25
C ASP A 40 -0.62 -11.62 -10.23
N ALA A 41 0.62 -11.92 -10.64
CA ALA A 41 1.77 -11.72 -9.78
C ALA A 41 1.93 -10.24 -9.39
N VAL A 42 2.14 -10.00 -8.09
CA VAL A 42 2.26 -8.66 -7.53
C VAL A 42 3.54 -8.55 -6.71
N LYS A 43 4.33 -7.52 -7.01
CA LYS A 43 5.50 -7.12 -6.24
C LYS A 43 5.14 -6.03 -5.25
N VAL A 44 5.47 -6.24 -3.98
CA VAL A 44 5.25 -5.23 -2.93
C VAL A 44 6.55 -4.45 -2.68
N ILE A 45 6.49 -3.13 -2.86
CA ILE A 45 7.61 -2.23 -2.59
C ILE A 45 7.29 -1.37 -1.36
N ARG A 46 8.26 -1.28 -0.44
CA ARG A 46 8.17 -0.42 0.75
C ARG A 46 9.16 0.73 0.60
N VAL A 47 8.69 1.96 0.78
CA VAL A 47 9.51 3.17 0.71
C VAL A 47 9.33 3.96 1.99
N LYS A 48 10.42 4.09 2.75
CA LYS A 48 10.46 4.82 4.03
C LYS A 48 10.62 6.33 3.82
N ASN A 49 10.38 7.10 4.88
CA ASN A 49 10.60 8.55 4.95
C ASN A 49 9.80 9.35 3.89
N LEU A 50 8.54 8.97 3.69
CA LEU A 50 7.60 9.68 2.82
C LEU A 50 6.54 10.39 3.65
N THR A 51 6.13 11.59 3.22
CA THR A 51 4.87 12.17 3.67
C THR A 51 3.69 11.44 3.05
N TYR A 52 2.50 11.62 3.63
CA TYR A 52 1.28 11.06 3.06
C TYR A 52 1.04 11.57 1.62
N LYS A 53 1.28 12.85 1.36
CA LYS A 53 1.16 13.45 0.02
C LYS A 53 2.13 12.82 -0.98
N GLU A 54 3.38 12.63 -0.59
CA GLU A 54 4.37 11.94 -1.43
C GLU A 54 3.95 10.49 -1.72
N CYS A 55 3.36 9.80 -0.74
CA CYS A 55 2.83 8.45 -0.94
C CYS A 55 1.67 8.42 -1.93
N ILE A 56 0.70 9.35 -1.83
CA ILE A 56 -0.40 9.47 -2.81
C ILE A 56 0.15 9.66 -4.23
N LEU A 57 1.07 10.61 -4.42
CA LEU A 57 1.63 10.92 -5.73
C LEU A 57 2.33 9.71 -6.35
N ARG A 58 3.09 8.94 -5.56
CA ARG A 58 3.74 7.71 -6.02
C ARG A 58 2.73 6.58 -6.26
N GLY A 59 1.65 6.55 -5.49
CA GLY A 59 0.59 5.55 -5.55
C GLY A 59 -0.30 5.63 -6.80
N LEU A 60 -0.30 6.77 -7.50
CA LEU A 60 -1.13 7.02 -8.69
C LEU A 60 -0.99 5.95 -9.79
N PHE A 61 0.18 5.35 -9.93
CA PHE A 61 0.50 4.38 -10.98
C PHE A 61 0.65 2.95 -10.45
N THR A 62 0.17 2.70 -9.23
CA THR A 62 0.27 1.40 -8.57
C THR A 62 -1.09 0.70 -8.58
N MET A 63 -1.11 -0.62 -8.43
CA MET A 63 -2.37 -1.37 -8.30
C MET A 63 -3.10 -1.01 -7.02
N SER A 64 -2.34 -0.76 -5.95
CA SER A 64 -2.80 -0.21 -4.69
C SER A 64 -1.62 0.30 -3.87
N PHE A 65 -1.91 1.19 -2.93
CA PHE A 65 -0.91 1.69 -2.01
C PHE A 65 -1.52 2.00 -0.65
N LYS A 66 -0.69 2.05 0.38
CA LYS A 66 -1.04 2.58 1.69
C LYS A 66 0.14 3.29 2.32
N TRP A 67 -0.14 4.30 3.13
CA TRP A 67 0.85 5.00 3.93
C TRP A 67 0.66 4.63 5.40
N VAL A 68 1.77 4.39 6.10
CA VAL A 68 1.76 4.12 7.53
C VAL A 68 2.70 5.11 8.21
N PRO A 69 2.22 6.01 9.09
CA PRO A 69 3.04 6.98 9.80
C PRO A 69 4.05 6.28 10.71
N ASP A 70 5.24 6.85 10.86
CA ASP A 70 6.32 6.26 11.67
C ASP A 70 5.91 6.08 13.14
N SER A 71 5.06 6.97 13.66
CA SER A 71 4.48 6.88 15.00
C SER A 71 3.65 5.60 15.26
N HIS A 72 3.17 4.94 14.20
CA HIS A 72 2.39 3.70 14.28
C HIS A 72 3.23 2.45 13.90
N LEU A 73 4.46 2.65 13.44
CA LEU A 73 5.35 1.54 13.07
C LEU A 73 6.02 0.91 14.29
N GLU A 74 6.32 1.73 15.30
CA GLU A 74 6.99 1.28 16.52
C GLU A 74 6.02 0.55 17.48
N SER A 75 4.73 0.86 17.44
CA SER A 75 3.74 0.34 18.39
C SER A 75 3.18 -1.05 18.03
N GLU A 76 3.18 -1.45 16.75
CA GLU A 76 2.42 -2.63 16.29
C GLU A 76 3.20 -3.60 15.39
N GLY A 77 4.52 -3.43 15.22
CA GLY A 77 5.32 -4.39 14.44
C GLY A 77 4.89 -4.54 12.97
N TYR A 78 4.13 -3.56 12.43
CA TYR A 78 3.51 -3.57 11.09
C TYR A 78 4.47 -3.85 9.94
N LEU A 79 5.74 -3.51 10.12
CA LEU A 79 6.78 -3.69 9.10
C LEU A 79 7.82 -4.74 9.48
N SER A 80 7.74 -5.34 10.68
CA SER A 80 8.68 -6.37 11.10
C SER A 80 8.62 -7.57 10.13
N GLU A 81 9.80 -7.94 9.67
CA GLU A 81 10.12 -8.70 8.46
C GLU A 81 9.76 -10.19 8.51
N LYS A 82 8.64 -10.60 9.10
CA LYS A 82 8.16 -12.00 9.12
C LYS A 82 6.65 -12.17 9.03
N THR A 83 5.97 -11.39 8.19
CA THR A 83 4.60 -11.71 7.77
C THR A 83 4.71 -12.38 6.40
N CYS A 84 4.65 -13.72 6.24
CA CYS A 84 3.41 -14.52 6.35
C CYS A 84 2.11 -13.73 6.12
N GLY A 85 2.16 -12.66 5.32
CA GLY A 85 1.11 -11.65 5.14
C GLY A 85 1.14 -10.99 3.76
N GLU A 86 1.89 -11.55 2.82
CA GLU A 86 1.53 -11.48 1.40
C GLU A 86 0.05 -11.84 1.22
N LYS A 87 -0.46 -12.78 2.02
CA LYS A 87 -1.86 -13.16 1.99
C LYS A 87 -2.82 -12.04 2.41
N THR A 88 -2.59 -11.21 3.43
CA THR A 88 -3.66 -10.27 3.85
C THR A 88 -3.85 -9.10 2.87
N PHE A 89 -2.75 -8.60 2.29
CA PHE A 89 -2.82 -7.56 1.25
C PHE A 89 -3.32 -8.15 -0.08
N LEU A 90 -2.85 -9.35 -0.46
CA LEU A 90 -3.34 -10.03 -1.67
C LEU A 90 -4.77 -10.53 -1.51
N TRP A 91 -5.24 -11.00 -0.35
CA TRP A 91 -6.63 -11.43 -0.15
C TRP A 91 -7.60 -10.26 -0.19
N GLN A 92 -7.23 -9.08 0.32
CA GLN A 92 -8.04 -7.86 0.14
C GLN A 92 -8.13 -7.47 -1.35
N LEU A 93 -7.04 -7.58 -2.11
CA LEU A 93 -7.05 -7.38 -3.56
C LEU A 93 -7.85 -8.47 -4.29
N TYR A 94 -7.63 -9.76 -4.02
CA TYR A 94 -8.36 -10.89 -4.61
C TYR A 94 -9.87 -10.84 -4.32
N SER A 95 -10.28 -10.37 -3.14
CA SER A 95 -11.71 -10.21 -2.79
C SER A 95 -12.35 -9.04 -3.54
N LEU A 96 -11.60 -7.97 -3.81
CA LEU A 96 -12.05 -6.83 -4.62
C LEU A 96 -12.17 -7.19 -6.12
N PHE A 97 -11.33 -8.08 -6.64
CA PHE A 97 -11.35 -8.47 -8.05
C PHE A 97 -12.31 -9.64 -8.38
N LYS A 98 -12.74 -10.47 -7.41
CA LYS A 98 -13.69 -11.58 -7.64
C LYS A 98 -15.19 -11.24 -7.52
N LEU A 99 -15.55 -10.00 -7.20
CA LEU A 99 -16.95 -9.55 -7.10
C LEU A 99 -17.47 -8.81 -8.35
N ARG A 100 -16.85 -9.06 -9.52
CA ARG A 100 -17.34 -8.51 -10.79
C ARG A 100 -17.48 -9.59 -11.86
#